data_AF-A0A101W056-F1
#
_entry.id   AF-A0A101W056-F1
#
_cell.length_a   1.000
_cell.length_b   1.000
_cell.length_c   1.000
_cell.angle_alpha   90.00
_cell.angle_beta   90.00
_cell.angle_gamma   90.00
#
_symmetry.space_group_name_H-M   'P 1'
#
loop_
_entity.id
_entity.type
_entity.pdbx_description
1 polymer ?
#
loop_
_entity_poly.entity_id
_entity_poly.type
_entity_poly.pdbx_seq_one_letter_code
_entity_poly.pdbx_strand_id
1 'polypeptide(L)'
;MKILTSISIVAILFHILILLKIIPYEITWGGKLKTDEEMYVFETFSILINSFFIFVLLQKGVFIKPFFEKKTVSITLWIFFAIFVLNTFGNLFAKTTFEKGFTILTLINSILLWKINKTITR
;
A
#
# COMPACT_ATOMS: atom_id res chain seq x y z
N MET A 1 6.58 8.83 8.87
CA MET A 1 6.77 9.07 7.43
C MET A 1 7.83 8.15 6.84
N LYS A 2 9.11 8.26 7.22
CA LYS A 2 10.19 7.38 6.72
C LYS A 2 9.84 5.89 6.77
N ILE A 3 9.40 5.38 7.93
CA ILE A 3 8.99 3.97 8.11
C ILE A 3 7.89 3.56 7.11
N LEU A 4 6.85 4.38 6.99
CA LEU A 4 5.70 4.10 6.11
C LEU A 4 6.13 4.07 4.64
N THR A 5 6.97 5.03 4.22
CA THR A 5 7.55 5.06 2.87
C THR A 5 8.43 3.83 2.63
N SER A 6 9.28 3.43 3.59
CA SER A 6 10.12 2.23 3.47
C SER A 6 9.29 0.95 3.32
N ILE A 7 8.21 0.80 4.11
CA ILE A 7 7.28 -0.34 3.98
C ILE A 7 6.67 -0.37 2.58
N SER A 8 6.21 0.77 2.05
CA SER A 8 5.65 0.84 0.70
C SER A 8 6.67 0.53 -0.40
N ILE A 9 7.95 0.90 -0.23
CA ILE A 9 9.01 0.52 -1.17
C ILE A 9 9.23 -0.99 -1.15
N VAL A 10 9.28 -1.61 0.04
CA VAL A 10 9.40 -3.07 0.16
C VAL A 10 8.19 -3.78 -0.46
N ALA A 11 6.99 -3.22 -0.31
CA ALA A 11 5.79 -3.75 -0.97
C ALA A 11 5.91 -3.68 -2.50
N ILE A 12 6.39 -2.57 -3.07
CA ILE A 12 6.64 -2.46 -4.52
C ILE A 12 7.65 -3.52 -4.98
N LEU A 13 8.74 -3.72 -4.23
CA LEU A 13 9.72 -4.76 -4.56
C LEU A 13 9.08 -6.16 -4.54
N PHE A 14 8.23 -6.44 -3.55
CA PHE A 14 7.47 -7.70 -3.49
C PHE A 14 6.59 -7.90 -4.73
N HIS A 15 5.84 -6.88 -5.15
CA HIS A 15 5.03 -6.94 -6.38
C HIS A 15 5.88 -7.14 -7.65
N ILE A 16 7.07 -6.51 -7.73
CA ILE A 16 8.01 -6.73 -8.83
C ILE A 16 8.50 -8.17 -8.86
N LEU A 17 8.82 -8.76 -7.70
CA LEU A 17 9.25 -10.17 -7.63
C LEU A 17 8.15 -11.15 -8.09
N ILE A 18 6.88 -10.82 -7.87
CA ILE A 18 5.74 -11.58 -8.40
C ILE A 18 5.65 -11.44 -9.92
N LEU A 19 5.78 -10.21 -10.46
CA LEU A 19 5.80 -9.98 -11.90
C LEU A 19 6.94 -10.72 -12.61
N LEU A 20 8.09 -10.85 -11.95
CA LEU A 20 9.24 -11.61 -12.43
C LEU A 20 9.07 -13.13 -12.20
N LYS A 21 7.95 -13.58 -11.64
CA LYS A 21 7.65 -14.97 -11.28
C LYS A 21 8.68 -15.61 -10.35
N ILE A 22 9.46 -14.79 -9.63
CA ILE A 22 10.36 -15.24 -8.56
C ILE A 22 9.52 -15.67 -7.35
N ILE A 23 8.41 -14.96 -7.11
CA ILE A 23 7.41 -15.30 -6.10
C ILE A 23 6.13 -15.76 -6.82
N PRO A 24 5.54 -16.90 -6.42
CA PRO A 24 4.27 -17.39 -6.98
C PRO A 24 3.13 -16.41 -6.72
N TYR A 25 2.32 -16.08 -7.72
CA TYR A 25 1.22 -15.11 -7.58
C TYR A 25 0.00 -15.70 -6.86
N GLU A 26 -0.07 -17.02 -6.70
CA GLU A 26 -1.18 -17.72 -6.04
C GLU A 26 -1.22 -17.44 -4.53
N ILE A 27 -0.15 -16.90 -3.96
CA ILE A 27 -0.07 -16.52 -2.55
C ILE A 27 -0.60 -15.10 -2.28
N THR A 28 -1.00 -14.37 -3.32
CA THR A 28 -1.58 -13.02 -3.21
C THR A 28 -3.05 -13.01 -3.57
N TRP A 29 -3.74 -11.89 -3.27
CA TRP A 29 -5.14 -11.64 -3.65
C TRP A 29 -6.15 -12.72 -3.23
N GLY A 30 -5.93 -13.36 -2.08
CA GLY A 30 -6.76 -14.43 -1.55
C GLY A 30 -6.68 -15.73 -2.34
N GLY A 31 -5.64 -15.92 -3.15
CA GLY A 31 -5.49 -17.04 -4.08
C GLY A 31 -6.51 -17.01 -5.21
N LYS A 32 -7.00 -15.81 -5.59
CA LYS A 32 -8.02 -15.65 -6.64
C LYS A 32 -7.46 -15.50 -8.04
N LEU A 33 -6.18 -15.15 -8.17
CA LEU A 33 -5.52 -15.04 -9.47
C LEU A 33 -5.35 -16.44 -10.06
N LYS A 34 -5.86 -16.63 -11.28
CA LYS A 34 -5.86 -17.92 -11.99
C LYS A 34 -5.00 -17.91 -13.24
N THR A 35 -4.72 -16.73 -13.80
CA THR A 35 -3.93 -16.61 -15.02
C THR A 35 -2.82 -15.57 -14.89
N ASP A 36 -1.82 -15.69 -15.75
CA ASP A 36 -0.74 -14.72 -15.85
C ASP A 36 -1.27 -13.32 -16.19
N GLU A 37 -2.29 -13.21 -17.05
CA GLU A 37 -2.89 -11.92 -17.41
C GLU A 37 -3.52 -11.24 -16.20
N GLU A 38 -4.25 -11.99 -15.37
CA GLU A 38 -4.79 -11.48 -14.11
C GLU A 38 -3.65 -11.02 -13.19
N MET A 39 -2.59 -11.83 -13.03
CA MET A 39 -1.41 -11.44 -12.27
C MET A 39 -0.83 -10.11 -12.79
N TYR A 40 -0.55 -9.98 -14.08
CA TYR A 40 0.05 -8.76 -14.63
C TYR A 40 -0.82 -7.52 -14.35
N VAL A 41 -2.14 -7.63 -14.50
CA VAL A 41 -3.06 -6.52 -14.23
C VAL A 41 -3.06 -6.13 -12.76
N PHE A 42 -3.27 -7.10 -11.86
CA PHE A 42 -3.39 -6.84 -10.43
C PHE A 42 -2.07 -6.37 -9.80
N GLU A 43 -0.95 -6.97 -10.18
CA GLU A 43 0.36 -6.60 -9.66
C GLU A 43 0.83 -5.24 -10.21
N THR A 44 0.54 -4.93 -11.48
CA THR A 44 0.79 -3.58 -12.03
C THR A 44 -0.05 -2.52 -11.32
N PHE A 45 -1.34 -2.81 -11.06
CA PHE A 45 -2.20 -1.92 -10.30
C PHE A 45 -1.66 -1.68 -8.88
N SER A 46 -1.19 -2.73 -8.21
CA SER A 46 -0.54 -2.66 -6.90
C SER A 46 0.72 -1.78 -6.89
N ILE A 47 1.55 -1.88 -7.93
CA ILE A 47 2.76 -1.04 -8.07
C ILE A 47 2.36 0.42 -8.28
N LEU A 48 1.39 0.69 -9.16
CA LEU A 48 0.93 2.05 -9.45
C LEU A 48 0.32 2.71 -8.22
N ILE A 49 -0.56 2.02 -7.49
CA ILE A 49 -1.23 2.59 -6.32
C ILE A 49 -0.26 2.83 -5.17
N ASN A 50 0.73 1.95 -4.95
CA ASN A 50 1.79 2.17 -3.96
C ASN A 50 2.74 3.29 -4.37
N SER A 51 3.07 3.41 -5.66
CA SER A 51 3.91 4.50 -6.17
C SER A 51 3.21 5.85 -5.99
N PHE A 52 1.91 5.91 -6.29
CA PHE A 52 1.09 7.10 -6.04
C PHE A 52 0.99 7.42 -4.55
N PHE A 53 0.83 6.40 -3.69
CA PHE A 53 0.83 6.59 -2.24
C PHE A 53 2.15 7.21 -1.73
N ILE A 54 3.29 6.68 -2.18
CA ILE A 54 4.61 7.21 -1.84
C ILE A 54 4.73 8.66 -2.31
N PHE A 55 4.32 8.97 -3.54
CA PHE A 55 4.34 10.33 -4.07
C PHE A 55 3.56 11.31 -3.17
N VAL A 56 2.33 10.95 -2.76
CA VAL A 56 1.51 11.77 -1.87
C VAL A 56 2.15 11.91 -0.48
N LEU A 57 2.76 10.85 0.05
CA LEU A 57 3.50 10.91 1.32
C LEU A 57 4.72 11.82 1.24
N LEU A 58 5.50 11.75 0.15
CA LEU A 58 6.67 12.60 -0.04
C LEU A 58 6.26 14.07 -0.13
N GLN A 59 5.13 14.36 -0.78
CA GLN A 59 4.59 15.71 -0.83
C GLN A 59 4.12 16.19 0.54
N LYS A 60 3.39 15.37 1.31
CA LYS A 60 3.00 15.67 2.70
C LYS A 60 4.22 15.95 3.58
N GLY A 61 5.34 15.29 3.29
CA GLY A 61 6.62 15.47 3.95
C GLY A 61 7.47 16.64 3.49
N VAL A 62 7.03 17.39 2.49
CA VAL A 62 7.79 18.50 1.87
C VAL A 62 9.15 18.03 1.31
N PHE A 63 9.26 16.75 0.90
CA PHE A 63 10.47 16.23 0.25
C PHE A 63 10.50 16.51 -1.26
N ILE A 64 9.35 16.80 -1.85
CA ILE A 64 9.20 17.16 -3.26
C ILE A 64 8.41 18.46 -3.39
N LYS A 65 8.51 19.11 -4.55
CA LYS A 65 7.72 20.31 -4.83
C LYS A 65 6.22 19.99 -4.73
N PRO A 66 5.41 20.87 -4.12
CA PRO A 66 3.98 20.64 -3.98
C PRO A 66 3.33 20.60 -5.36
N PHE A 67 2.73 19.47 -5.70
CA PHE A 67 1.92 19.29 -6.89
C PHE A 67 0.43 19.49 -6.57
N PHE A 68 -0.04 18.90 -5.47
CA PHE A 68 -1.40 19.07 -4.95
C PHE A 68 -1.50 20.10 -3.80
N GLU A 69 -2.67 20.67 -3.59
CA GLU A 69 -2.93 21.48 -2.39
C GLU A 69 -2.91 20.65 -1.10
N LYS A 70 -2.62 21.29 0.05
CA LYS A 70 -2.58 20.63 1.37
C LYS A 70 -3.88 19.86 1.67
N LYS A 71 -5.04 20.40 1.28
CA LYS A 71 -6.35 19.76 1.48
C LYS A 71 -6.48 18.48 0.65
N THR A 72 -6.13 18.52 -0.62
CA THR A 72 -6.17 17.36 -1.53
C THR A 72 -5.26 16.25 -1.03
N VAL A 73 -4.01 16.57 -0.65
CA VAL A 73 -3.08 15.60 -0.04
C VAL A 73 -3.71 14.93 1.19
N SER A 74 -4.32 15.72 2.08
CA SER A 74 -4.97 15.19 3.29
C SER A 74 -6.13 14.26 2.97
N ILE A 75 -7.00 14.63 2.03
CA ILE A 75 -8.13 13.79 1.61
C ILE A 75 -7.61 12.48 0.99
N THR A 76 -6.62 12.55 0.10
CA THR A 76 -6.03 11.37 -0.53
C THR A 76 -5.41 10.43 0.52
N LEU A 77 -4.68 10.96 1.51
CA LEU A 77 -4.14 10.14 2.60
C LEU A 77 -5.23 9.51 3.48
N TRP A 78 -6.37 10.16 3.66
CA TRP A 78 -7.53 9.55 4.33
C TRP A 78 -8.16 8.41 3.53
N ILE A 79 -8.21 8.54 2.19
CA ILE A 79 -8.66 7.44 1.31
C ILE A 79 -7.71 6.25 1.46
N PHE A 80 -6.38 6.48 1.42
CA PHE A 80 -5.40 5.42 1.66
C PHE A 80 -5.52 4.80 3.05
N PHE A 81 -5.84 5.60 4.07
CA PHE A 81 -6.11 5.08 5.41
C PHE A 81 -7.30 4.11 5.41
N ALA A 82 -8.41 4.47 4.77
CA ALA A 82 -9.55 3.57 4.63
C ALA A 82 -9.17 2.28 3.89
N ILE A 83 -8.39 2.39 2.81
CA ILE A 83 -7.88 1.21 2.06
C ILE A 83 -7.02 0.30 2.96
N PHE A 84 -6.09 0.83 3.75
CA PHE A 84 -5.27 0.00 4.64
C PHE A 84 -6.08 -0.64 5.77
N VAL A 85 -7.11 0.03 6.27
CA VAL A 85 -8.04 -0.55 7.25
C VAL A 85 -8.82 -1.70 6.61
N LEU A 86 -9.36 -1.50 5.41
CA LEU A 86 -10.04 -2.55 4.65
C LEU A 86 -9.10 -3.73 4.35
N ASN A 87 -7.85 -3.46 3.97
CA ASN A 87 -6.85 -4.51 3.77
C ASN A 87 -6.55 -5.25 5.07
N THR A 88 -6.50 -4.58 6.21
CA THR A 88 -6.33 -5.23 7.51
C THR A 88 -7.44 -6.24 7.79
N PHE A 89 -8.69 -5.88 7.51
CA PHE A 89 -9.79 -6.83 7.61
C PHE A 89 -9.69 -7.94 6.55
N GLY A 90 -9.38 -7.60 5.30
CA GLY A 90 -9.21 -8.59 4.23
C GLY A 90 -8.13 -9.63 4.55
N ASN A 91 -6.99 -9.19 5.07
CA ASN A 91 -5.89 -10.06 5.49
C ASN A 91 -6.22 -10.87 6.74
N LEU A 92 -6.97 -10.31 7.70
CA LEU A 92 -7.43 -11.04 8.87
C LEU A 92 -8.33 -12.24 8.49
N PHE A 93 -9.18 -12.06 7.48
CA PHE A 93 -10.07 -13.10 6.94
C PHE A 93 -9.47 -13.88 5.76
N ALA A 94 -8.18 -13.70 5.45
CA ALA A 94 -7.54 -14.43 4.36
C ALA A 94 -7.47 -15.94 4.67
N LYS A 95 -7.47 -16.75 3.61
CA LYS A 95 -7.44 -18.21 3.74
C LYS A 95 -6.05 -18.72 4.13
N THR A 96 -5.00 -18.06 3.67
CA THR A 96 -3.62 -18.52 3.85
C THR A 96 -2.94 -17.86 5.06
N THR A 97 -2.06 -18.58 5.75
CA THR A 97 -1.27 -18.04 6.86
C THR A 97 -0.33 -16.92 6.40
N PHE A 98 0.19 -17.03 5.17
CA PHE A 98 1.03 -16.00 4.56
C PHE A 98 0.27 -14.66 4.48
N GLU A 99 -0.94 -14.67 3.93
CA GLU A 99 -1.72 -13.45 3.80
C GLU A 99 -2.23 -12.90 5.13
N LYS A 100 -2.51 -13.77 6.11
CA LYS A 100 -2.81 -13.34 7.48
C LYS A 100 -1.66 -12.56 8.10
N GLY A 101 -0.41 -12.89 7.76
CA GLY A 101 0.77 -12.14 8.19
C GLY A 101 0.73 -10.67 7.78
N PHE A 102 0.17 -10.36 6.60
CA PHE A 102 0.02 -8.97 6.14
C PHE A 102 -0.94 -8.15 7.00
N THR A 103 -1.80 -8.76 7.82
CA THR A 103 -2.68 -8.04 8.78
C THR A 103 -1.86 -7.11 9.68
N ILE A 104 -0.72 -7.60 10.19
CA ILE A 104 0.16 -6.81 11.06
C ILE A 104 0.73 -5.62 10.27
N LEU A 105 1.15 -5.87 9.03
CA LEU A 105 1.72 -4.85 8.16
C LEU A 105 0.71 -3.75 7.82
N THR A 106 -0.50 -4.13 7.40
CA THR A 106 -1.55 -3.17 7.03
C THR A 106 -2.11 -2.43 8.24
N LEU A 107 -2.12 -3.06 9.42
CA LEU A 107 -2.46 -2.40 10.67
C LEU A 107 -1.43 -1.34 11.05
N ILE A 108 -0.13 -1.67 10.95
CA ILE A 108 0.96 -0.71 11.16
C ILE A 108 0.82 0.46 10.19
N ASN A 109 0.57 0.19 8.90
CA ASN A 109 0.35 1.23 7.90
C ASN A 109 -0.83 2.14 8.26
N SER A 110 -1.95 1.56 8.69
CA SER A 110 -3.15 2.29 9.10
C SER A 110 -2.85 3.23 10.28
N ILE A 111 -2.20 2.72 11.33
CA ILE A 111 -1.86 3.50 12.53
C ILE A 111 -0.88 4.62 12.19
N LEU A 112 0.18 4.32 11.43
CA LEU A 112 1.18 5.32 11.05
C LEU A 112 0.58 6.41 10.18
N LEU A 113 -0.26 6.04 9.21
CA LEU A 113 -0.90 6.96 8.30
C LEU A 113 -1.89 7.88 9.03
N TRP A 114 -2.68 7.33 9.96
CA TRP A 114 -3.55 8.12 10.84
C TRP A 114 -2.76 9.18 11.62
N LYS A 115 -1.64 8.79 12.24
CA LYS A 115 -0.77 9.73 12.98
C LYS A 115 -0.20 10.81 12.06
N ILE A 116 0.27 10.45 10.87
CA ILE A 116 0.86 11.40 9.92
C ILE A 116 -0.19 12.40 9.42
N ASN A 117 -1.38 11.94 9.05
CA ASN A 117 -2.36 12.81 8.41
C ASN A 117 -3.12 13.69 9.41
N LYS A 118 -3.37 13.17 10.62
CA LYS A 118 -3.96 13.93 11.73
C LYS A 118 -3.04 15.05 12.23
N THR A 119 -1.72 14.88 12.10
CA THR A 119 -0.78 15.93 12.48
C THR A 119 -0.92 17.12 11.53
N ILE A 120 -1.33 18.27 12.07
CA ILE A 120 -1.36 19.54 11.37
C ILE A 120 0.09 19.91 11.06
N THR A 121 0.53 19.66 9.84
CA THR A 121 1.73 20.27 9.26
C THR A 121 1.43 21.76 9.12
N ARG A 122 1.84 22.56 10.12
CA ARG A 122 1.88 24.03 10.06
C ARG A 122 2.65 24.44 8.80
#